data_AF-A0A327R7V7-F1
#
_entry.id   AF-A0A327R7V7-F1
#
_cell.length_a   1.000
_cell.length_b   1.000
_cell.length_c   1.000
_cell.angle_alpha   90.00
_cell.angle_beta   90.00
_cell.angle_gamma   90.00
#
_symmetry.space_group_name_H-M   'P 1'
#
loop_
_entity.id
_entity.type
_entity.pdbx_description
1 polymer ?
#
loop_
_entity_poly.entity_id
_entity_poly.type
_entity_poly.pdbx_seq_one_letter_code
_entity_poly.pdbx_strand_id
1 'polypeptide(L)'
;MKTFNYLVLIFGFILIASCSNDAMNGLNDESMTPEQVKSQMQVNSVSDGLDELVSELLINDKAGKSNKTNTECATLAFTENSITVAYNQCVIQGKTISGTIVLTGNNGSTDGTKGSFEVSFTDFTYNDYLLNGTKTFAFDFSDSNSPTFTIVTDATFEDDNGDIVIWKGNKVLSWHFDQINAEGADVTCTGDWDITVDGITYEFTVTEPLSANLGCAFITSGVMQLEVNDMTASLDFGTGTCDQTGTVTYPNGESEEISW
;
A
#
# COMPACT_ATOMS: atom_id res chain seq x y z
N MET A 1 -27.45 28.80 -42.34
CA MET A 1 -28.06 27.52 -41.95
C MET A 1 -26.99 26.65 -41.32
N LYS A 2 -27.28 26.20 -40.09
CA LYS A 2 -26.71 25.08 -39.31
C LYS A 2 -25.20 25.00 -39.06
N THR A 3 -24.84 25.43 -37.85
CA THR A 3 -23.76 24.96 -36.98
C THR A 3 -23.80 23.44 -36.77
N PHE A 4 -22.65 22.80 -36.54
CA PHE A 4 -22.56 21.60 -35.71
C PHE A 4 -21.18 21.45 -35.06
N ASN A 5 -21.13 21.83 -33.78
CA ASN A 5 -20.12 21.40 -32.82
C ASN A 5 -20.41 19.95 -32.45
N TYR A 6 -19.37 19.13 -32.28
CA TYR A 6 -19.42 18.03 -31.33
C TYR A 6 -18.20 18.07 -30.43
N LEU A 7 -18.46 18.68 -29.27
CA LEU A 7 -17.75 18.45 -28.03
C LEU A 7 -18.18 17.06 -27.55
N VAL A 8 -17.35 16.04 -27.75
CA VAL A 8 -17.54 14.74 -27.09
C VAL A 8 -16.85 14.86 -25.73
N LEU A 9 -17.61 15.38 -24.78
CA LEU A 9 -17.27 15.39 -23.37
C LEU A 9 -17.65 14.00 -22.84
N ILE A 10 -16.73 13.05 -22.95
CA ILE A 10 -16.82 11.81 -22.18
C ILE A 10 -16.58 12.23 -20.74
N PHE A 11 -17.67 12.46 -20.03
CA PHE A 11 -17.69 12.49 -18.58
C PHE A 11 -17.47 11.04 -18.14
N GLY A 12 -16.21 10.62 -18.14
CA GLY A 12 -15.78 9.44 -17.41
C GLY A 12 -16.09 9.74 -15.96
N PHE A 13 -17.13 9.11 -15.44
CA PHE A 13 -17.38 9.03 -14.02
C PHE A 13 -16.19 8.23 -13.45
N ILE A 14 -15.14 8.95 -13.06
CA ILE A 14 -14.14 8.41 -12.14
C ILE A 14 -14.92 8.24 -10.85
N LEU A 15 -15.44 7.04 -10.62
CA LEU A 15 -15.79 6.61 -9.28
C LEU A 15 -14.45 6.56 -8.55
N ILE A 16 -14.11 7.68 -7.92
CA ILE A 16 -13.24 7.70 -6.77
C ILE A 16 -13.90 6.77 -5.76
N ALA A 17 -13.57 5.48 -5.83
CA ALA A 17 -13.65 4.60 -4.67
C ALA A 17 -12.59 5.13 -3.69
N SER A 18 -12.93 6.24 -3.04
CA SER A 18 -12.44 6.49 -1.69
C SER A 18 -12.77 5.20 -0.93
N CYS A 19 -11.82 4.66 -0.17
CA CYS A 19 -12.19 3.83 0.97
C CYS A 19 -13.35 4.57 1.63
N SER A 20 -14.55 3.99 1.65
CA SER A 20 -15.60 4.62 2.41
C SER A 20 -15.12 4.57 3.85
N ASN A 21 -15.08 5.71 4.53
CA ASN A 21 -14.69 5.75 5.96
C ASN A 21 -15.59 4.81 6.79
N ASP A 22 -16.78 4.49 6.28
CA ASP A 22 -17.69 3.45 6.78
C ASP A 22 -17.12 2.02 6.79
N ALA A 23 -16.00 1.72 6.13
CA ALA A 23 -15.44 0.37 6.02
C ALA A 23 -14.97 -0.17 7.38
N MET A 24 -14.36 0.68 8.21
CA MET A 24 -13.95 0.29 9.56
C MET A 24 -15.17 -0.07 10.42
N ASN A 25 -16.24 0.71 10.31
CA ASN A 25 -17.52 0.48 10.99
C ASN A 25 -18.27 -0.77 10.47
N GLY A 26 -17.91 -1.28 9.29
CA GLY A 26 -18.49 -2.49 8.72
C GLY A 26 -17.95 -3.78 9.34
N LEU A 27 -16.78 -3.72 9.98
CA LEU A 27 -16.10 -4.86 10.57
C LEU A 27 -16.77 -5.28 11.89
N ASN A 28 -17.10 -6.56 11.98
CA ASN A 28 -17.53 -7.22 13.21
C ASN A 28 -16.85 -8.58 13.29
N ASP A 29 -16.70 -9.09 14.49
CA ASP A 29 -15.99 -10.34 14.78
C ASP A 29 -16.87 -11.59 14.54
N GLU A 30 -18.14 -11.39 14.17
CA GLU A 30 -19.14 -12.45 14.19
C GLU A 30 -19.15 -13.31 12.91
N SER A 31 -18.42 -12.96 11.84
CA SER A 31 -18.51 -13.70 10.57
C SER A 31 -17.39 -13.45 9.53
N MET A 32 -17.35 -14.31 8.51
CA MET A 32 -16.55 -14.17 7.29
C MET A 32 -17.48 -14.11 6.06
N THR A 33 -18.39 -13.14 6.02
CA THR A 33 -19.31 -12.92 4.89
C THR A 33 -18.63 -12.11 3.77
N PRO A 34 -19.20 -12.08 2.55
CA PRO A 34 -18.72 -11.18 1.49
C PRO A 34 -18.60 -9.71 1.93
N GLU A 35 -19.54 -9.20 2.71
CA GLU A 35 -19.49 -7.83 3.23
C GLU A 35 -18.34 -7.62 4.23
N GLN A 36 -18.06 -8.62 5.07
CA GLN A 36 -16.90 -8.59 5.96
C GLN A 36 -15.59 -8.61 5.19
N VAL A 37 -15.45 -9.51 4.21
CA VAL A 37 -14.23 -9.57 3.39
C VAL A 37 -14.03 -8.28 2.58
N LYS A 38 -15.11 -7.72 2.02
CA LYS A 38 -15.08 -6.41 1.37
C LYS A 38 -14.57 -5.32 2.32
N SER A 39 -15.11 -5.25 3.52
CA SER A 39 -14.70 -4.25 4.53
C SER A 39 -13.23 -4.44 4.93
N GLN A 40 -12.78 -5.68 5.12
CA GLN A 40 -11.37 -6.01 5.36
C GLN A 40 -10.47 -5.50 4.23
N MET A 41 -10.85 -5.71 2.97
CA MET A 41 -10.06 -5.25 1.81
C MET A 41 -10.05 -3.73 1.68
N GLN A 42 -11.17 -3.06 1.96
CA GLN A 42 -11.22 -1.60 1.97
C GLN A 42 -10.33 -1.01 3.07
N VAL A 43 -10.32 -1.60 4.26
CA VAL A 43 -9.39 -1.21 5.33
C VAL A 43 -7.94 -1.52 4.94
N ASN A 44 -7.67 -2.65 4.28
CA ASN A 44 -6.34 -2.98 3.80
C ASN A 44 -5.81 -1.92 2.81
N SER A 45 -6.71 -1.31 2.03
CA SER A 45 -6.34 -0.29 1.04
C SER A 45 -5.93 1.08 1.61
N VAL A 46 -6.07 1.33 2.91
CA VAL A 46 -5.65 2.61 3.53
C VAL A 46 -4.16 2.88 3.43
N SER A 47 -3.35 1.81 3.28
CA SER A 47 -1.90 1.90 3.12
C SER A 47 -1.43 1.72 1.66
N ASP A 48 -2.36 1.59 0.71
CA ASP A 48 -2.06 1.23 -0.67
C ASP A 48 -1.20 2.28 -1.38
N GLY A 49 -0.08 1.81 -1.92
CA GLY A 49 0.90 2.62 -2.64
C GLY A 49 1.87 3.39 -1.73
N LEU A 50 1.72 3.36 -0.40
CA LEU A 50 2.69 4.00 0.49
C LEU A 50 4.05 3.30 0.44
N ASP A 51 4.05 1.98 0.58
CA ASP A 51 5.26 1.16 0.56
C ASP A 51 5.95 1.19 -0.82
N GLU A 52 5.17 1.18 -1.90
CA GLU A 52 5.64 1.35 -3.27
C GLU A 52 6.31 2.71 -3.46
N LEU A 53 5.65 3.80 -3.08
CA LEU A 53 6.17 5.17 -3.18
C LEU A 53 7.50 5.36 -2.45
N VAL A 54 7.64 4.77 -1.25
CA VAL A 54 8.90 4.78 -0.51
C VAL A 54 9.98 3.96 -1.21
N SER A 55 9.64 2.77 -1.72
CA SER A 55 10.60 1.92 -2.43
C SER A 55 11.08 2.54 -3.75
N GLU A 56 10.19 3.18 -4.52
CA GLU A 56 10.54 3.91 -5.74
C GLU A 56 11.48 5.07 -5.47
N LEU A 57 11.25 5.80 -4.37
CA LEU A 57 12.13 6.91 -3.96
C LEU A 57 13.57 6.41 -3.77
N LEU A 58 13.75 5.28 -3.10
CA LEU A 58 15.07 4.67 -2.86
C LEU A 58 15.70 4.12 -4.12
N ILE A 59 14.92 3.47 -4.99
CA ILE A 59 15.38 2.98 -6.30
C ILE A 59 15.93 4.16 -7.12
N ASN A 60 15.18 5.27 -7.16
CA ASN A 60 15.57 6.45 -7.92
C ASN A 60 16.82 7.13 -7.35
N ASP A 61 16.95 7.19 -6.02
CA ASP A 61 18.17 7.67 -5.35
C ASP A 61 19.37 6.78 -5.71
N LYS A 62 19.23 5.46 -5.59
CA LYS A 62 20.29 4.49 -5.91
C LYS A 62 20.73 4.56 -7.37
N ALA A 63 19.80 4.80 -8.28
CA ALA A 63 20.08 4.97 -9.71
C ALA A 63 20.79 6.30 -10.04
N GLY A 64 21.00 7.19 -9.06
CA GLY A 64 21.48 8.56 -9.30
C GLY A 64 20.49 9.39 -10.12
N LYS A 65 19.25 8.90 -10.27
CA LYS A 65 18.14 9.53 -10.98
C LYS A 65 17.26 10.30 -10.02
N SER A 66 17.81 10.77 -8.89
CA SER A 66 17.09 11.66 -8.00
C SER A 66 16.63 12.86 -8.82
N ASN A 67 15.39 12.80 -9.32
CA ASN A 67 14.56 13.98 -9.39
C ASN A 67 14.63 14.46 -7.96
N LYS A 68 15.46 15.47 -7.70
CA LYS A 68 15.29 16.29 -6.52
C LYS A 68 13.88 16.79 -6.70
N THR A 69 12.92 16.09 -6.12
CA THR A 69 11.59 16.58 -5.87
C THR A 69 11.85 17.72 -4.90
N ASN A 70 12.21 18.88 -5.46
CA ASN A 70 11.78 20.14 -4.93
C ASN A 70 10.25 20.11 -5.08
N THR A 71 9.60 19.27 -4.29
CA THR A 71 8.22 19.48 -3.96
C THR A 71 8.27 20.79 -3.17
N GLU A 72 7.78 21.86 -3.79
CA GLU A 72 7.65 23.17 -3.12
C GLU A 72 6.91 23.07 -1.78
N CYS A 73 6.17 21.96 -1.60
CA CYS A 73 5.43 21.59 -0.41
C CYS A 73 6.21 20.74 0.62
N ALA A 74 7.50 20.43 0.44
CA ALA A 74 8.30 19.66 1.41
C ALA A 74 9.53 20.43 1.89
N THR A 75 9.86 20.28 3.17
CA THR A 75 11.05 20.87 3.78
C THR A 75 11.89 19.80 4.48
N LEU A 76 13.21 19.93 4.36
CA LEU A 76 14.18 18.97 4.89
C LEU A 76 14.97 19.59 6.04
N ALA A 77 15.12 18.83 7.13
CA ALA A 77 16.04 19.14 8.21
C ALA A 77 16.93 17.93 8.49
N PHE A 78 18.21 18.20 8.78
CA PHE A 78 19.23 17.17 8.95
C PHE A 78 19.85 17.28 10.33
N THR A 79 20.02 16.14 10.99
CA THR A 79 20.88 16.00 12.18
C THR A 79 22.01 15.02 11.87
N GLU A 80 22.86 14.74 12.86
CA GLU A 80 23.92 13.73 12.72
C GLU A 80 23.35 12.33 12.44
N ASN A 81 22.17 12.01 13.00
CA ASN A 81 21.61 10.66 13.01
C ASN A 81 20.23 10.54 12.34
N SER A 82 19.66 11.65 11.86
CA SER A 82 18.30 11.65 11.31
C SER A 82 18.09 12.64 10.17
N ILE A 83 17.11 12.31 9.33
CA ILE A 83 16.55 13.20 8.31
C ILE A 83 15.07 13.40 8.64
N THR A 84 14.65 14.64 8.80
CA THR A 84 13.25 15.00 8.97
C THR A 84 12.72 15.59 7.67
N VAL A 85 11.58 15.09 7.22
CA VAL A 85 10.85 15.61 6.07
C VAL A 85 9.49 16.10 6.55
N ALA A 86 9.23 17.40 6.43
CA ALA A 86 7.94 18.00 6.73
C ALA A 86 7.22 18.35 5.43
N TYR A 87 6.09 17.69 5.18
CA TYR A 87 5.21 17.88 4.05
C TYR A 87 4.07 18.83 4.41
N ASN A 88 3.73 19.74 3.50
CA ASN A 88 2.65 20.70 3.63
C ASN A 88 1.68 20.54 2.46
N GLN A 89 0.70 19.66 2.61
CA GLN A 89 -0.34 19.41 1.61
C GLN A 89 0.23 19.07 0.23
N CYS A 90 1.17 18.13 0.21
CA CYS A 90 1.75 17.62 -1.03
C CYS A 90 0.80 16.68 -1.75
N VAL A 91 0.92 16.64 -3.07
CA VAL A 91 0.31 15.60 -3.91
C VAL A 91 1.43 14.90 -4.66
N ILE A 92 1.66 13.62 -4.36
CA ILE A 92 2.71 12.80 -4.98
C ILE A 92 2.04 11.59 -5.60
N GLN A 93 2.14 11.44 -6.93
CA GLN A 93 1.48 10.34 -7.67
C GLN A 93 -0.02 10.22 -7.38
N GLY A 94 -0.72 11.35 -7.21
CA GLY A 94 -2.15 11.39 -6.89
C GLY A 94 -2.50 11.11 -5.43
N LYS A 95 -1.50 10.84 -4.58
CA LYS A 95 -1.65 10.62 -3.14
C LYS A 95 -1.47 11.94 -2.38
N THR A 96 -2.38 12.24 -1.46
CA THR A 96 -2.29 13.45 -0.62
C THR A 96 -1.45 13.16 0.61
N ILE A 97 -0.44 14.00 0.85
CA ILE A 97 0.58 13.79 1.88
C ILE A 97 0.79 15.08 2.68
N SER A 98 0.69 15.01 4.00
CA SER A 98 0.97 16.15 4.90
C SER A 98 1.55 15.68 6.22
N GLY A 99 2.20 16.57 6.96
CA GLY A 99 2.77 16.26 8.27
C GLY A 99 4.25 15.86 8.19
N THR A 100 4.75 15.22 9.25
CA THR A 100 6.19 15.03 9.43
C THR A 100 6.54 13.54 9.48
N ILE A 101 7.59 13.18 8.74
CA ILE A 101 8.28 11.91 8.91
C ILE A 101 9.71 12.15 9.39
N VAL A 102 10.22 11.23 10.21
CA VAL A 102 11.62 11.22 10.61
C VAL A 102 12.23 9.88 10.26
N LEU A 103 13.23 9.93 9.39
CA LEU A 103 14.05 8.79 9.01
C LEU A 103 15.25 8.72 9.94
N THR A 104 15.47 7.56 10.54
CA THR A 104 16.63 7.26 11.40
C THR A 104 17.27 5.95 11.00
N GLY A 105 18.55 5.80 11.31
CA GLY A 105 19.30 4.59 10.97
C GLY A 105 19.69 4.55 9.49
N ASN A 106 20.98 4.40 9.24
CA ASN A 106 21.49 3.96 7.93
C ASN A 106 22.55 2.90 8.21
N ASN A 107 22.09 1.69 8.48
CA ASN A 107 22.96 0.53 8.69
C ASN A 107 23.29 -0.10 7.33
N GLY A 108 23.91 0.69 6.46
CA GLY A 108 24.27 0.28 5.11
C GLY A 108 25.47 -0.66 5.07
N SER A 109 25.51 -1.56 4.09
CA SER A 109 26.74 -2.26 3.71
C SER A 109 27.77 -1.26 3.18
N THR A 110 29.05 -1.61 3.21
CA THR A 110 30.15 -0.72 2.79
C THR A 110 30.09 -0.32 1.31
N ASP A 111 29.48 -1.15 0.47
CA ASP A 111 29.21 -0.89 -0.95
C ASP A 111 27.85 -0.20 -1.20
N GLY A 112 27.07 0.03 -0.14
CA GLY A 112 25.75 0.64 -0.16
C GLY A 112 24.71 -0.15 -0.96
N THR A 113 24.93 -1.45 -1.18
CA THR A 113 23.94 -2.32 -1.87
C THR A 113 22.85 -2.79 -0.92
N LYS A 114 23.13 -2.88 0.38
CA LYS A 114 22.15 -3.23 1.41
C LYS A 114 22.09 -2.13 2.46
N GLY A 115 20.96 -2.03 3.14
CA GLY A 115 20.83 -1.13 4.28
C GLY A 115 19.44 -1.17 4.86
N SER A 116 19.25 -0.41 5.92
CA SER A 116 17.94 -0.22 6.53
C SER A 116 17.83 1.14 7.16
N PHE A 117 16.59 1.64 7.20
CA PHE A 117 16.18 2.82 7.93
C PHE A 117 14.82 2.61 8.56
N GLU A 118 14.59 3.28 9.68
CA GLU A 118 13.32 3.36 10.35
C GLU A 118 12.69 4.71 10.02
N VAL A 119 11.43 4.69 9.59
CA VAL A 119 10.58 5.86 9.37
C VAL A 119 9.61 5.93 10.53
N SER A 120 9.64 7.03 11.26
CA SER A 120 8.62 7.36 12.24
C SER A 120 7.66 8.39 11.68
N PHE A 121 6.38 8.16 11.92
CA PHE A 121 5.26 9.00 11.50
C PHE A 121 4.68 9.68 12.74
N THR A 122 4.57 11.01 12.70
CA THR A 122 3.94 11.80 13.76
C THR A 122 3.05 12.84 13.13
N ASP A 123 1.75 12.72 13.40
CA ASP A 123 0.70 13.53 12.81
C ASP A 123 0.83 13.61 11.27
N PHE A 124 1.15 12.48 10.65
CA PHE A 124 1.37 12.38 9.21
C PHE A 124 0.07 11.95 8.53
N THR A 125 -0.42 12.70 7.55
CA THR A 125 -1.64 12.37 6.82
C THR A 125 -1.30 11.75 5.47
N TYR A 126 -1.90 10.61 5.15
CA TYR A 126 -1.82 9.92 3.85
C TYR A 126 -3.23 9.59 3.34
N ASN A 127 -3.64 10.16 2.20
CA ASN A 127 -5.00 10.02 1.64
C ASN A 127 -6.11 10.15 2.70
N ASP A 128 -6.08 11.25 3.45
CA ASP A 128 -7.06 11.58 4.49
C ASP A 128 -6.99 10.74 5.79
N TYR A 129 -6.12 9.72 5.84
CA TYR A 129 -5.84 8.99 7.08
C TYR A 129 -4.68 9.59 7.86
N LEU A 130 -4.86 9.78 9.16
CA LEU A 130 -3.80 10.15 10.09
C LEU A 130 -3.01 8.89 10.48
N LEU A 131 -1.76 8.84 10.04
CA LEU A 131 -0.79 7.80 10.30
C LEU A 131 0.16 8.19 11.45
N ASN A 132 0.23 7.35 12.47
CA ASN A 132 1.20 7.43 13.55
C ASN A 132 1.91 6.08 13.73
N GLY A 133 3.16 6.11 14.23
CA GLY A 133 3.92 4.90 14.51
C GLY A 133 5.17 4.78 13.63
N THR A 134 5.54 3.56 13.26
CA THR A 134 6.83 3.28 12.61
C THR A 134 6.73 2.28 11.47
N LYS A 135 7.61 2.46 10.48
CA LYS A 135 7.92 1.45 9.47
C LYS A 135 9.44 1.29 9.37
N THR A 136 9.95 0.06 9.39
CA THR A 136 11.34 -0.22 9.05
C THR A 136 11.40 -0.69 7.59
N PHE A 137 12.26 -0.05 6.80
CA PHE A 137 12.55 -0.45 5.42
C PHE A 137 13.98 -0.96 5.34
N ALA A 138 14.15 -2.25 5.10
CA ALA A 138 15.43 -2.84 4.74
C ALA A 138 15.47 -3.09 3.23
N PHE A 139 16.49 -2.58 2.55
CA PHE A 139 16.65 -2.71 1.10
C PHE A 139 17.82 -3.62 0.74
N ASP A 140 17.69 -4.34 -0.38
CA ASP A 140 18.75 -5.11 -1.01
C ASP A 140 18.77 -4.87 -2.52
N PHE A 141 19.79 -4.16 -2.98
CA PHE A 141 20.09 -3.83 -4.37
C PHE A 141 21.22 -4.72 -4.95
N SER A 142 21.48 -5.89 -4.34
CA SER A 142 22.52 -6.81 -4.85
C SER A 142 22.20 -7.31 -6.27
N ASP A 143 20.91 -7.48 -6.58
CA ASP A 143 20.42 -7.64 -7.94
C ASP A 143 19.91 -6.30 -8.45
N SER A 144 20.55 -5.77 -9.50
CA SER A 144 20.18 -4.48 -10.07
C SER A 144 18.86 -4.51 -10.86
N ASN A 145 18.42 -5.68 -11.30
CA ASN A 145 17.15 -5.86 -12.01
C ASN A 145 16.02 -6.26 -11.05
N SER A 146 16.35 -6.87 -9.91
CA SER A 146 15.37 -7.28 -8.91
C SER A 146 15.70 -6.80 -7.50
N PRO A 147 15.60 -5.49 -7.23
CA PRO A 147 15.78 -4.99 -5.88
C PRO A 147 14.62 -5.40 -4.98
N THR A 148 14.94 -5.67 -3.71
CA THR A 148 13.96 -6.10 -2.72
C THR A 148 13.89 -5.16 -1.52
N PHE A 149 12.71 -5.07 -0.92
CA PHE A 149 12.42 -4.27 0.27
C PHE A 149 11.68 -5.13 1.28
N THR A 150 12.31 -5.37 2.43
CA THR A 150 11.63 -5.95 3.60
C THR A 150 11.11 -4.81 4.47
N ILE A 151 9.80 -4.80 4.70
CA ILE A 151 9.06 -3.72 5.32
C ILE A 151 8.41 -4.28 6.57
N VAL A 152 8.76 -3.74 7.73
CA VAL A 152 8.09 -4.07 9.00
C VAL A 152 7.27 -2.87 9.42
N THR A 153 5.98 -3.05 9.65
CA THR A 153 5.06 -1.98 10.05
C THR A 153 4.60 -2.22 11.48
N ASP A 154 4.60 -1.15 12.27
CA ASP A 154 3.90 -1.05 13.55
C ASP A 154 3.34 0.36 13.66
N ALA A 155 2.10 0.54 13.20
CA ALA A 155 1.51 1.85 12.99
C ALA A 155 0.00 1.84 13.23
N THR A 156 -0.59 3.03 13.32
CA THR A 156 -2.03 3.23 13.41
C THR A 156 -2.48 4.17 12.30
N PHE A 157 -3.63 3.88 11.70
CA PHE A 157 -4.33 4.73 10.76
C PHE A 157 -5.64 5.17 11.39
N GLU A 158 -5.89 6.48 11.45
CA GLU A 158 -7.12 7.06 11.97
C GLU A 158 -7.84 7.82 10.84
N ASP A 159 -9.14 7.59 10.68
CA ASP A 159 -9.96 8.27 9.68
C ASP A 159 -10.46 9.66 10.18
N ASP A 160 -11.32 10.32 9.41
CA ASP A 160 -11.88 11.62 9.79
C ASP A 160 -12.97 11.56 10.87
N ASN A 161 -13.49 10.38 11.17
CA ASN A 161 -14.46 10.11 12.24
C ASN A 161 -13.78 9.76 13.58
N GLY A 162 -12.47 9.51 13.56
CA GLY A 162 -11.68 9.10 14.72
C GLY A 162 -11.63 7.58 14.89
N ASP A 163 -12.05 6.81 13.89
CA ASP A 163 -11.96 5.35 13.89
C ASP A 163 -10.52 4.94 13.60
N ILE A 164 -10.00 3.99 14.38
CA ILE A 164 -8.58 3.63 14.38
C ILE A 164 -8.39 2.18 13.95
N VAL A 165 -7.49 1.99 12.99
CA VAL A 165 -6.92 0.69 12.63
C VAL A 165 -5.50 0.61 13.16
N ILE A 166 -5.20 -0.43 13.93
CA ILE A 166 -3.81 -0.80 14.28
C ILE A 166 -3.29 -1.75 13.21
N TRP A 167 -2.14 -1.42 12.62
CA TRP A 167 -1.49 -2.20 11.57
C TRP A 167 -0.15 -2.73 12.05
N LYS A 168 0.02 -4.05 12.05
CA LYS A 168 1.29 -4.70 12.38
C LYS A 168 1.61 -5.78 11.37
N GLY A 169 2.86 -5.89 10.93
CA GLY A 169 3.23 -7.00 10.06
C GLY A 169 4.48 -6.78 9.26
N ASN A 170 4.75 -7.74 8.38
CA ASN A 170 5.90 -7.75 7.50
C ASN A 170 5.47 -7.96 6.04
N LYS A 171 6.05 -7.17 5.14
CA LYS A 171 5.90 -7.32 3.70
C LYS A 171 7.28 -7.38 3.05
N VAL A 172 7.41 -8.18 1.99
CA VAL A 172 8.58 -8.18 1.11
C VAL A 172 8.14 -7.78 -0.29
N LEU A 173 8.54 -6.60 -0.72
CA LEU A 173 8.37 -6.15 -2.10
C LEU A 173 9.60 -6.55 -2.91
N SER A 174 9.38 -7.20 -4.04
CA SER A 174 10.43 -7.52 -5.01
C SER A 174 10.08 -6.90 -6.35
N TRP A 175 10.93 -6.01 -6.83
CA TRP A 175 10.76 -5.35 -8.12
C TRP A 175 11.30 -6.25 -9.22
N HIS A 176 10.75 -6.15 -10.42
CA HIS A 176 11.16 -6.92 -11.60
C HIS A 176 11.30 -5.98 -12.79
N PHE A 177 12.42 -5.25 -12.86
CA PHE A 177 12.61 -4.18 -13.85
C PHE A 177 12.65 -4.69 -15.29
N ASP A 178 13.04 -5.95 -15.49
CA ASP A 178 13.01 -6.63 -16.77
C ASP A 178 11.59 -6.99 -17.24
N GLN A 179 10.62 -7.00 -16.32
CA GLN A 179 9.21 -7.25 -16.61
C GLN A 179 8.41 -5.97 -16.88
N ILE A 180 8.98 -4.80 -16.60
CA ILE A 180 8.31 -3.51 -16.86
C ILE A 180 8.04 -3.34 -18.36
N ASN A 181 6.75 -3.29 -18.72
CA ASN A 181 6.21 -3.33 -20.09
C ASN A 181 6.34 -4.68 -20.83
N ALA A 182 6.59 -5.77 -20.11
CA ALA A 182 6.59 -7.13 -20.64
C ALA A 182 5.40 -7.94 -20.07
N GLU A 183 5.41 -9.25 -20.32
CA GLU A 183 4.45 -10.17 -19.71
C GLU A 183 4.96 -10.56 -18.31
N GLY A 184 4.33 -10.05 -17.25
CA GLY A 184 4.71 -10.36 -15.88
C GLY A 184 4.28 -9.29 -14.88
N ALA A 185 4.61 -9.51 -13.61
CA ALA A 185 4.43 -8.53 -12.55
C ALA A 185 5.62 -7.57 -12.53
N ASP A 186 5.37 -6.27 -12.42
CA ASP A 186 6.45 -5.28 -12.23
C ASP A 186 6.96 -5.31 -10.79
N VAL A 187 6.07 -5.63 -9.86
CA VAL A 187 6.35 -5.79 -8.43
C VAL A 187 5.58 -7.01 -7.90
N THR A 188 6.23 -7.82 -7.08
CA THR A 188 5.57 -8.87 -6.31
C THR A 188 5.66 -8.58 -4.81
N CYS A 189 4.59 -8.87 -4.08
CA CYS A 189 4.52 -8.73 -2.63
C CYS A 189 4.28 -10.10 -1.97
N THR A 190 5.05 -10.41 -0.93
CA THR A 190 4.80 -11.51 0.00
C THR A 190 4.81 -11.01 1.43
N GLY A 191 4.36 -11.84 2.37
CA GLY A 191 4.42 -11.53 3.80
C GLY A 191 3.10 -11.80 4.51
N ASP A 192 3.01 -11.29 5.71
CA ASP A 192 1.89 -11.46 6.63
C ASP A 192 1.72 -10.20 7.47
N TRP A 193 0.46 -9.83 7.73
CA TRP A 193 0.14 -8.67 8.56
C TRP A 193 -1.23 -8.81 9.17
N ASP A 194 -1.42 -8.04 10.23
CA ASP A 194 -2.64 -7.95 11.00
C ASP A 194 -3.17 -6.52 10.94
N ILE A 195 -4.48 -6.40 10.78
CA ILE A 195 -5.20 -5.17 11.08
C ILE A 195 -6.07 -5.44 12.31
N THR A 196 -6.08 -4.52 13.27
CA THR A 196 -6.97 -4.59 14.43
C THR A 196 -7.88 -3.38 14.47
N VAL A 197 -9.19 -3.63 14.47
CA VAL A 197 -10.26 -2.62 14.54
C VAL A 197 -11.17 -2.98 15.70
N ASP A 198 -11.43 -2.04 16.60
CA ASP A 198 -12.27 -2.24 17.78
C ASP A 198 -11.91 -3.48 18.64
N GLY A 199 -10.63 -3.83 18.67
CA GLY A 199 -10.10 -4.97 19.43
C GLY A 199 -10.22 -6.32 18.72
N ILE A 200 -10.72 -6.33 17.48
CA ILE A 200 -10.86 -7.53 16.63
C ILE A 200 -9.68 -7.54 15.67
N THR A 201 -8.92 -8.63 15.66
CA THR A 201 -7.76 -8.80 14.78
C THR A 201 -8.14 -9.64 13.56
N TYR A 202 -7.88 -9.08 12.38
CA TYR A 202 -7.96 -9.77 11.10
C TYR A 202 -6.53 -9.98 10.58
N GLU A 203 -6.19 -11.23 10.34
CA GLU A 203 -4.85 -11.67 9.94
C GLU A 203 -4.84 -11.98 8.44
N PHE A 204 -3.79 -11.55 7.76
CA PHE A 204 -3.60 -11.73 6.33
C PHE A 204 -2.27 -12.42 6.09
N THR A 205 -2.26 -13.49 5.29
CA THR A 205 -1.04 -14.18 4.88
C THR A 205 -1.04 -14.36 3.38
N VAL A 206 0.01 -13.88 2.71
CA VAL A 206 0.18 -14.10 1.27
C VAL A 206 0.67 -15.53 1.04
N THR A 207 -0.19 -16.39 0.48
CA THR A 207 0.11 -17.79 0.17
C THR A 207 0.66 -17.98 -1.24
N GLU A 208 0.26 -17.11 -2.16
CA GLU A 208 0.86 -16.98 -3.50
C GLU A 208 1.21 -15.51 -3.74
N PRO A 209 2.43 -15.17 -4.22
CA PRO A 209 2.89 -13.79 -4.32
C PRO A 209 1.87 -12.89 -5.03
N LEU A 210 1.52 -11.78 -4.40
CA LEU A 210 0.63 -10.80 -4.99
C LEU A 210 1.39 -10.04 -6.08
N SER A 211 0.81 -9.93 -7.25
CA SER A 211 1.40 -9.20 -8.38
C SER A 211 0.80 -7.82 -8.51
N ALA A 212 1.65 -6.84 -8.77
CA ALA A 212 1.27 -5.48 -9.12
C ALA A 212 2.03 -5.03 -10.37
N ASN A 213 1.39 -4.16 -11.15
CA ASN A 213 1.93 -3.59 -12.38
C ASN A 213 1.86 -2.07 -12.30
N LEU A 214 2.90 -1.40 -12.79
CA LEU A 214 2.99 0.05 -12.78
C LEU A 214 1.84 0.65 -13.60
N GLY A 215 1.15 1.62 -13.00
CA GLY A 215 -0.03 2.25 -13.59
C GLY A 215 -1.33 1.46 -13.39
N CYS A 216 -1.29 0.28 -12.75
CA CYS A 216 -2.46 -0.37 -12.20
C CYS A 216 -2.59 -0.04 -10.70
N ALA A 217 -3.77 0.40 -10.28
CA ALA A 217 -4.02 0.73 -8.87
C ALA A 217 -4.34 -0.50 -8.00
N PHE A 218 -4.43 -1.69 -8.60
CA PHE A 218 -4.92 -2.90 -7.97
C PHE A 218 -3.94 -4.05 -8.11
N ILE A 219 -4.04 -5.00 -7.18
CA ILE A 219 -3.35 -6.29 -7.29
C ILE A 219 -3.95 -7.06 -8.46
N THR A 220 -3.10 -7.58 -9.34
CA THR A 220 -3.51 -8.21 -10.60
C THR A 220 -3.58 -9.73 -10.51
N SER A 221 -2.86 -10.35 -9.57
CA SER A 221 -2.92 -11.80 -9.32
C SER A 221 -2.29 -12.16 -7.98
N GLY A 222 -2.47 -13.41 -7.56
CA GLY A 222 -1.95 -13.96 -6.31
C GLY A 222 -3.07 -14.39 -5.37
N VAL A 223 -2.70 -14.97 -4.23
CA VAL A 223 -3.65 -15.52 -3.25
C VAL A 223 -3.25 -15.10 -1.85
N MET A 224 -4.24 -14.61 -1.12
CA MET A 224 -4.12 -14.21 0.28
C MET A 224 -5.07 -15.05 1.14
N GLN A 225 -4.55 -15.65 2.20
CA GLN A 225 -5.36 -16.22 3.27
C GLN A 225 -5.83 -15.10 4.20
N LEU A 226 -7.10 -15.15 4.56
CA LEU A 226 -7.78 -14.26 5.51
C LEU A 226 -8.14 -15.08 6.74
N GLU A 227 -7.85 -14.58 7.93
CA GLU A 227 -8.18 -15.24 9.19
C GLU A 227 -8.76 -14.26 10.21
N VAL A 228 -9.86 -14.68 10.85
CA VAL A 228 -10.46 -13.99 12.00
C VAL A 228 -11.22 -15.02 12.82
N ASN A 229 -11.03 -15.01 14.14
CA ASN A 229 -11.74 -15.91 15.07
C ASN A 229 -11.75 -17.39 14.66
N ASP A 230 -10.58 -17.94 14.34
CA ASP A 230 -10.38 -19.32 13.87
C ASP A 230 -11.10 -19.67 12.54
N MET A 231 -11.74 -18.70 11.88
CA MET A 231 -12.30 -18.87 10.54
C MET A 231 -11.27 -18.47 9.50
N THR A 232 -11.09 -19.32 8.48
CA THR A 232 -10.13 -19.08 7.40
C THR A 232 -10.85 -19.01 6.06
N ALA A 233 -10.57 -17.98 5.28
CA ALA A 233 -10.94 -17.86 3.88
C ALA A 233 -9.70 -17.61 3.02
N SER A 234 -9.83 -17.79 1.70
CA SER A 234 -8.80 -17.38 0.75
C SER A 234 -9.39 -16.39 -0.25
N LEU A 235 -8.64 -15.36 -0.59
CA LEU A 235 -8.94 -14.41 -1.65
C LEU A 235 -7.93 -14.59 -2.79
N ASP A 236 -8.43 -14.99 -3.96
CA ASP A 236 -7.68 -15.10 -5.21
C ASP A 236 -7.95 -13.86 -6.07
N PHE A 237 -6.88 -13.11 -6.40
CA PHE A 237 -6.95 -11.88 -7.20
C PHE A 237 -7.01 -12.13 -8.72
N GLY A 238 -7.06 -13.39 -9.15
CA GLY A 238 -7.18 -13.76 -10.56
C GLY A 238 -5.83 -13.83 -11.26
N THR A 239 -5.83 -13.57 -12.57
CA THR A 239 -4.73 -13.95 -13.48
C THR A 239 -4.14 -12.80 -14.29
N GLY A 240 -4.22 -11.57 -13.82
CA GLY A 240 -3.53 -10.42 -14.42
C GLY A 240 -4.42 -9.25 -14.84
N THR A 241 -5.71 -9.24 -14.50
CA THR A 241 -6.59 -8.12 -14.84
C THR A 241 -6.35 -6.95 -13.88
N CYS A 242 -6.38 -5.72 -14.39
CA CYS A 242 -6.31 -4.52 -13.55
C CYS A 242 -7.71 -4.11 -13.11
N ASP A 243 -8.28 -4.84 -12.17
CA ASP A 243 -9.58 -4.58 -11.57
C ASP A 243 -9.54 -4.77 -10.06
N GLN A 244 -10.59 -4.29 -9.39
CA GLN A 244 -10.72 -4.34 -7.93
C GLN A 244 -11.65 -5.49 -7.54
N THR A 245 -11.33 -6.69 -8.01
CA THR A 245 -12.14 -7.89 -7.79
C THR A 245 -11.27 -9.06 -7.34
N GLY A 246 -11.93 -10.08 -6.79
CA GLY A 246 -11.28 -11.33 -6.44
C GLY A 246 -12.29 -12.40 -6.07
N THR A 247 -11.88 -13.66 -6.16
CA THR A 247 -12.70 -14.80 -5.76
C THR A 247 -12.38 -15.19 -4.33
N VAL A 248 -13.36 -15.07 -3.45
CA VAL A 248 -13.27 -15.55 -2.08
C VAL A 248 -13.69 -17.01 -2.04
N THR A 249 -12.97 -17.85 -1.30
CA THR A 249 -13.39 -19.19 -0.91
C THR A 249 -13.51 -19.26 0.60
N TYR A 250 -14.72 -19.54 1.08
CA TYR A 250 -15.09 -19.51 2.50
C TYR A 250 -14.79 -20.84 3.21
N PRO A 251 -14.84 -20.88 4.57
CA PRO A 251 -14.61 -22.11 5.34
C PRO A 251 -15.52 -23.29 4.94
N ASN A 252 -16.72 -23.02 4.42
CA ASN A 252 -17.67 -24.03 3.97
C ASN A 252 -17.38 -24.57 2.55
N GLY A 253 -16.36 -24.02 1.87
CA GLY A 253 -15.98 -24.36 0.50
C GLY A 253 -16.82 -23.69 -0.59
N GLU A 254 -17.76 -22.82 -0.24
CA GLU A 254 -18.43 -21.95 -1.22
C GLU A 254 -17.47 -20.87 -1.68
N SER A 255 -17.59 -20.47 -2.95
CA SER A 255 -16.78 -19.41 -3.53
C SER A 255 -17.66 -18.40 -4.27
N GLU A 256 -17.29 -17.14 -4.20
CA GLU A 256 -17.93 -16.07 -4.95
C GLU A 256 -16.94 -14.96 -5.32
N GLU A 257 -17.26 -14.24 -6.40
CA GLU A 257 -16.52 -13.05 -6.80
C GLU A 257 -17.04 -11.85 -6.01
N ILE A 258 -16.13 -11.12 -5.39
CA ILE A 258 -16.43 -9.85 -4.72
C ILE A 258 -15.72 -8.70 -5.44
N SER A 259 -16.27 -7.51 -5.27
CA SER A 259 -15.63 -6.24 -5.66
C SER A 259 -15.69 -5.29 -4.46
N TRP A 260 -14.58 -4.64 -4.16
CA TRP A 260 -14.49 -3.75 -2.99
C TRP A 260 -14.39 -2.28 -3.37
#